data_AF-F4GXU1-F1
#
_entry.id   AF-F4GXU1-F1
#
_cell.length_a   1.000
_cell.length_b   1.000
_cell.length_c   1.000
_cell.angle_alpha   90.00
_cell.angle_beta   90.00
_cell.angle_gamma   90.00
#
_symmetry.space_group_name_H-M   'P 1'
#
loop_
_entity.id
_entity.type
_entity.pdbx_description
1 polymer ?
#
loop_
_entity_poly.entity_id
_entity_poly.type
_entity_poly.pdbx_seq_one_letter_code
_entity_poly.pdbx_strand_id
1 'polypeptide(L)'
;MNIEQFCASDDIRHYLHKPLRTERGLVATNGHIAVLVADNGGEYENFSDHIKNTSAERLFSPHETVDKWLAASLVALPVPTPCDHCNGTGHTLWTDCDECDGEGYFDHGGHEYECKECDGEGRVKRVGGDHKEPCPWCDSTGNKLVPIPVGDQAHISSKYLAVLHGLPDCEISLGGTSAGIPFRFNGGIGVVMPMRA
;
A
#
# COMPACT_ATOMS: atom_id res chain seq x y z
N MET A 1 -20.42 1.96 1.29
CA MET A 1 -19.01 1.64 1.60
C MET A 1 -18.21 2.92 1.57
N ASN A 2 -17.29 3.14 2.51
CA ASN A 2 -16.34 4.25 2.38
C ASN A 2 -15.20 3.82 1.45
N ILE A 3 -15.08 4.43 0.27
CA ILE A 3 -14.04 4.09 -0.71
C ILE A 3 -12.71 4.80 -0.42
N GLU A 4 -12.73 5.85 0.40
CA GLU A 4 -11.53 6.63 0.75
C GLU A 4 -10.53 5.80 1.57
N GLN A 5 -10.98 4.71 2.20
CA GLN A 5 -10.09 3.77 2.89
C GLN A 5 -9.05 3.11 1.95
N PHE A 6 -9.29 3.14 0.64
CA PHE A 6 -8.38 2.61 -0.37
C PHE A 6 -7.42 3.66 -0.92
N CYS A 7 -7.63 4.95 -0.61
CA CYS A 7 -6.75 6.04 -1.00
C CYS A 7 -5.45 6.02 -0.18
N ALA A 8 -4.38 6.60 -0.73
CA ALA A 8 -3.15 6.80 0.01
C ALA A 8 -3.31 7.95 1.02
N SER A 9 -2.71 7.85 2.21
CA SER A 9 -2.77 8.90 3.24
C SER A 9 -1.48 9.69 3.42
N ASP A 10 -0.34 9.10 3.05
CA ASP A 10 1.00 9.68 3.22
C ASP A 10 1.88 9.32 1.99
N ASP A 11 1.45 9.82 0.83
CA ASP A 11 2.07 9.53 -0.46
C ASP A 11 2.31 10.84 -1.21
N ILE A 12 3.49 10.97 -1.82
CA ILE A 12 3.87 12.14 -2.63
C ILE A 12 2.92 12.40 -3.80
N ARG A 13 2.19 11.37 -4.25
CA ARG A 13 1.16 11.45 -5.29
C ARG A 13 -0.14 11.93 -4.65
N HIS A 14 -0.25 13.23 -4.40
CA HIS A 14 -1.41 13.85 -3.76
C HIS A 14 -2.77 13.50 -4.42
N TYR A 15 -2.79 13.24 -5.73
CA TYR A 15 -3.99 12.81 -6.46
C TYR A 15 -4.51 11.42 -6.03
N LEU A 16 -3.73 10.62 -5.30
CA LEU A 16 -4.15 9.34 -4.72
C LEU A 16 -4.82 9.49 -3.34
N HIS A 17 -4.85 10.70 -2.77
CA HIS A 17 -5.43 10.94 -1.44
C HIS A 17 -6.96 11.02 -1.46
N LYS A 18 -7.56 11.08 -2.65
CA LYS A 18 -9.00 11.09 -2.87
C LYS A 18 -9.38 10.15 -4.01
N PRO A 19 -10.65 9.72 -4.09
CA PRO A 19 -11.14 9.00 -5.24
C PRO A 19 -11.05 9.86 -6.51
N LEU A 20 -10.87 9.20 -7.64
CA LEU A 20 -10.78 9.79 -8.96
C LEU A 20 -11.95 9.31 -9.83
N ARG A 21 -12.52 10.20 -10.63
CA ARG A 21 -13.62 9.90 -11.55
C ARG A 21 -13.11 9.33 -12.87
N THR A 22 -13.81 8.32 -13.36
CA THR A 22 -13.63 7.69 -14.68
C THR A 22 -14.98 7.57 -15.38
N GLU A 23 -14.99 7.22 -16.66
CA GLU A 23 -16.25 6.92 -17.37
C GLU A 23 -17.01 5.72 -16.78
N ARG A 24 -16.32 4.81 -16.08
CA ARG A 24 -16.90 3.60 -15.47
C ARG A 24 -17.37 3.80 -14.03
N GLY A 25 -17.05 4.93 -13.41
CA GLY A 25 -17.34 5.21 -12.00
C GLY A 25 -16.14 5.79 -11.24
N LEU A 26 -16.09 5.56 -9.93
CA LEU A 26 -15.06 6.11 -9.05
C LEU A 26 -13.98 5.08 -8.76
N VAL A 27 -12.72 5.50 -8.90
CA VAL A 27 -11.55 4.71 -8.57
C VAL A 27 -10.90 5.26 -7.31
N ALA A 28 -10.66 4.41 -6.32
CA ALA A 28 -9.85 4.73 -5.16
C ALA A 28 -8.66 3.76 -5.09
N THR A 29 -7.45 4.29 -4.87
CA THR A 29 -6.23 3.47 -4.85
C THR A 29 -5.10 4.09 -4.04
N ASN A 30 -4.26 3.23 -3.47
CA ASN A 30 -3.00 3.58 -2.80
C ASN A 30 -1.77 3.05 -3.57
N GLY A 31 -1.96 2.69 -4.84
CA GLY A 31 -0.92 2.11 -5.69
C GLY A 31 -0.69 0.61 -5.52
N HIS A 32 -1.19 -0.02 -4.45
CA HIS A 32 -1.08 -1.46 -4.20
C HIS A 32 -2.42 -2.18 -4.27
N ILE A 33 -3.51 -1.46 -4.00
CA ILE A 33 -4.88 -1.92 -4.22
C ILE A 33 -5.66 -0.81 -4.92
N ALA A 34 -6.51 -1.17 -5.86
CA ALA A 34 -7.43 -0.27 -6.53
C ALA A 34 -8.83 -0.87 -6.51
N VAL A 35 -9.83 -0.03 -6.24
CA VAL A 35 -11.25 -0.39 -6.36
C VAL A 35 -11.92 0.52 -7.37
N LEU A 36 -12.87 -0.02 -8.12
CA LEU A 36 -13.80 0.67 -9.00
C LEU A 36 -15.22 0.42 -8.50
N VAL A 37 -15.93 1.49 -8.18
CA VAL A 37 -17.32 1.46 -7.71
C VAL A 37 -18.20 2.38 -8.57
N ALA A 38 -19.52 2.22 -8.45
CA ALA A 38 -20.46 3.13 -9.07
C ALA A 38 -20.24 4.58 -8.59
N ASP A 39 -20.42 5.54 -9.49
CA ASP A 39 -20.35 6.96 -9.15
C ASP A 39 -21.50 7.35 -8.23
N ASN A 40 -21.19 8.15 -7.21
CA ASN A 40 -22.14 8.65 -6.22
C ASN A 40 -22.53 10.13 -6.45
N GLY A 41 -22.01 10.76 -7.51
CA GLY A 41 -22.29 12.15 -7.86
C GLY A 41 -21.48 13.20 -7.09
N GLY A 42 -20.48 12.80 -6.30
CA GLY A 42 -19.59 13.72 -5.58
C GLY A 42 -18.66 14.52 -6.51
N GLU A 43 -17.95 15.51 -5.95
CA GLU A 43 -16.91 16.25 -6.65
C GLU A 43 -15.57 15.53 -6.54
N TYR A 44 -15.09 14.98 -7.66
CA TYR A 44 -13.83 14.25 -7.76
C TYR A 44 -13.06 14.68 -9.02
N GLU A 45 -11.74 14.69 -8.94
CA GLU A 45 -10.85 14.95 -10.08
C GLU A 45 -10.89 13.78 -11.09
N ASN A 46 -10.61 14.05 -12.37
CA ASN A 46 -10.64 12.98 -13.36
C ASN A 46 -9.36 12.15 -13.30
N PHE A 47 -9.51 10.83 -13.35
CA PHE A 47 -8.41 9.86 -13.33
C PHE A 47 -7.39 10.09 -14.46
N SER A 48 -7.88 10.44 -15.66
CA SER A 48 -7.06 10.67 -16.85
C SER A 48 -6.12 11.87 -16.73
N ASP A 49 -6.44 12.84 -15.87
CA ASP A 49 -5.65 14.06 -15.70
C ASP A 49 -4.34 13.75 -14.97
N HIS A 50 -4.31 12.68 -14.18
CA HIS A 50 -3.19 12.31 -13.32
C HIS A 50 -2.46 11.03 -13.74
N ILE A 51 -3.15 10.08 -14.38
CA ILE A 51 -2.60 8.76 -14.70
C ILE A 51 -2.52 8.57 -16.22
N LYS A 52 -1.41 9.01 -16.80
CA LYS A 52 -1.22 9.11 -18.27
C LYS A 52 -0.90 7.79 -18.98
N ASN A 53 -0.36 6.80 -18.27
CA ASN A 53 0.17 5.56 -18.87
C ASN A 53 -0.68 4.31 -18.58
N THR A 54 -1.79 4.47 -17.87
CA THR A 54 -2.71 3.38 -17.52
C THR A 54 -4.09 3.98 -17.48
N SER A 55 -5.04 3.38 -18.20
CA SER A 55 -6.44 3.75 -18.07
C SER A 55 -7.12 2.86 -17.04
N ALA A 56 -8.23 3.34 -16.47
CA ALA A 56 -9.06 2.50 -15.63
C ALA A 56 -9.52 1.23 -16.38
N GLU A 57 -9.81 1.33 -17.70
CA GLU A 57 -10.12 0.12 -18.49
C GLU A 57 -8.99 -0.90 -18.44
N ARG A 58 -7.74 -0.49 -18.63
CA ARG A 58 -6.60 -1.41 -18.58
C ARG A 58 -6.37 -2.00 -17.20
N LEU A 59 -6.59 -1.22 -16.15
CA LEU A 59 -6.42 -1.68 -14.78
C LEU A 59 -7.44 -2.77 -14.42
N PHE A 60 -8.69 -2.62 -14.88
CA PHE A 60 -9.78 -3.53 -14.52
C PHE A 60 -10.18 -4.53 -15.63
N SER A 61 -9.59 -4.48 -16.82
CA SER A 61 -9.86 -5.45 -17.89
C SER A 61 -9.57 -6.90 -17.53
N PRO A 62 -8.61 -7.24 -16.63
CA PRO A 62 -8.40 -8.64 -16.26
C PRO A 62 -9.64 -9.30 -15.63
N HIS A 63 -10.60 -8.54 -15.11
CA HIS A 63 -11.89 -9.08 -14.62
C HIS A 63 -12.69 -9.82 -15.69
N GLU A 64 -12.56 -9.41 -16.96
CA GLU A 64 -13.33 -9.96 -18.07
C GLU A 64 -12.86 -11.36 -18.47
N THR A 65 -11.66 -11.75 -18.07
CA THR A 65 -11.03 -13.03 -18.44
C THR A 65 -10.90 -14.00 -17.27
N VAL A 66 -11.41 -13.66 -16.08
CA VAL A 66 -11.39 -14.57 -14.91
C VAL A 66 -12.48 -15.62 -15.00
N ASP A 67 -12.07 -16.89 -14.99
CA ASP A 67 -12.94 -18.06 -14.99
C ASP A 67 -13.22 -18.62 -13.57
N LYS A 68 -12.32 -18.38 -12.61
CA LYS A 68 -12.39 -18.95 -11.26
C LYS A 68 -12.27 -17.90 -10.16
N TRP A 69 -13.24 -17.97 -9.25
CA TRP A 69 -13.36 -17.10 -8.08
C TRP A 69 -13.33 -17.93 -6.80
N LEU A 70 -12.64 -17.42 -5.78
CA LEU A 70 -12.61 -17.99 -4.43
C LEU A 70 -13.08 -16.93 -3.44
N ALA A 71 -14.06 -17.27 -2.61
CA ALA A 71 -14.49 -16.38 -1.53
C ALA A 71 -13.30 -16.04 -0.63
N ALA A 72 -13.06 -14.75 -0.40
CA ALA A 72 -11.92 -14.27 0.41
C ALA A 72 -11.95 -14.91 1.80
N SER A 73 -13.14 -15.06 2.38
CA SER A 73 -13.37 -15.69 3.70
C SER A 73 -12.92 -17.15 3.80
N LEU A 74 -12.73 -17.86 2.68
CA LEU A 74 -12.20 -19.22 2.65
C LEU A 74 -10.67 -19.26 2.65
N VAL A 75 -10.00 -18.13 2.40
CA VAL A 75 -8.55 -18.01 2.51
C VAL A 75 -8.20 -17.74 3.97
N ALA A 76 -7.33 -18.57 4.55
CA ALA A 76 -6.95 -18.41 5.94
C ALA A 76 -6.09 -17.14 6.12
N LEU A 77 -6.53 -16.23 6.98
CA LEU A 77 -5.70 -15.13 7.47
C LEU A 77 -4.71 -15.67 8.51
N PRO A 78 -3.40 -15.41 8.36
CA PRO A 78 -2.44 -15.77 9.39
C PRO A 78 -2.69 -14.96 10.66
N VAL A 79 -2.31 -15.51 11.81
CA VAL A 79 -2.31 -14.76 13.07
C VAL A 79 -1.33 -13.57 12.94
N PRO A 80 -1.77 -12.33 13.17
CA PRO A 80 -0.90 -11.17 13.08
C PRO A 80 0.28 -11.31 14.04
N THR A 81 1.49 -11.19 13.51
CA THR A 81 2.73 -11.18 14.30
C THR A 81 3.32 -9.77 14.27
N PRO A 82 3.70 -9.18 15.41
CA PRO A 82 4.32 -7.86 15.44
C PRO A 82 5.53 -7.77 14.52
N CYS A 83 5.69 -6.64 13.84
CA CYS A 83 6.85 -6.34 13.02
C CYS A 83 8.08 -6.09 13.90
N ASP A 84 9.17 -6.82 13.66
CA ASP A 84 10.40 -6.71 14.46
C ASP A 84 11.11 -5.35 14.28
N HIS A 85 10.86 -4.66 13.16
CA HIS A 85 11.48 -3.37 12.88
C HIS A 85 10.83 -2.22 13.65
N CYS A 86 9.51 -2.26 13.86
CA CYS A 86 8.80 -1.23 14.63
C CYS A 86 8.24 -1.73 15.96
N ASN A 87 8.52 -2.98 16.34
CA ASN A 87 7.98 -3.63 17.54
C ASN A 87 6.45 -3.50 17.65
N GLY A 88 5.72 -3.67 16.55
CA GLY A 88 4.26 -3.60 16.56
C GLY A 88 3.64 -2.22 16.39
N THR A 89 4.41 -1.13 16.41
CA THR A 89 3.84 0.23 16.45
C THR A 89 3.38 0.75 15.08
N GLY A 90 3.87 0.15 13.99
CA GLY A 90 3.66 0.64 12.63
C GLY A 90 4.53 1.85 12.26
N HIS A 91 5.42 2.29 13.14
CA HIS A 91 6.25 3.46 12.88
C HIS A 91 7.64 3.33 13.51
N THR A 92 8.62 3.98 12.91
CA THR A 92 9.94 4.15 13.51
C THR A 92 10.03 5.53 14.15
N LEU A 93 10.62 5.60 15.33
CA LEU A 93 10.94 6.87 16.00
C LEU A 93 12.41 7.19 15.79
N TRP A 94 12.66 8.43 15.38
CA TRP A 94 13.98 8.96 15.07
C TRP A 94 14.23 10.22 15.89
N THR A 95 15.49 10.46 16.23
CA THR A 95 15.98 11.73 16.76
C THR A 95 17.11 12.17 15.84
N ASP A 96 17.29 13.48 15.69
CA ASP A 96 18.46 14.04 15.04
C ASP A 96 19.73 13.47 15.68
N CYS A 97 20.74 13.22 14.86
CA CYS A 97 22.01 12.70 15.32
C CYS A 97 22.76 13.79 16.08
N ASP A 98 23.01 13.54 17.37
CA ASP A 98 23.67 14.49 18.28
C ASP A 98 25.10 14.81 17.81
N GLU A 99 25.80 13.86 17.18
CA GLU A 99 27.19 14.07 16.74
C GLU A 99 27.28 15.04 15.56
N CYS A 100 26.33 15.00 14.62
CA CYS A 100 26.34 15.85 13.42
C CYS A 100 25.21 16.90 13.40
N ASP A 101 24.59 17.17 14.55
CA ASP A 101 23.49 18.13 14.70
C ASP A 101 22.38 18.00 13.63
N GLY A 102 22.03 16.78 13.25
CA GLY A 102 20.99 16.54 12.23
C GLY A 102 21.46 16.57 10.76
N GLU A 103 22.69 16.99 10.47
CA GLU A 103 23.14 17.23 9.09
C GLU A 103 23.50 15.94 8.35
N GLY A 104 24.05 14.94 9.06
CA GLY A 104 24.52 13.67 8.50
C GLY A 104 25.98 13.70 8.04
N TYR A 105 26.61 14.87 8.03
CA TYR A 105 27.98 15.05 7.56
C TYR A 105 28.71 16.15 8.35
N PHE A 106 30.03 16.18 8.21
CA PHE A 106 30.93 17.16 8.79
C PHE A 106 31.80 17.79 7.70
N ASP A 107 31.98 19.11 7.72
CA ASP A 107 33.03 19.75 6.92
C ASP A 107 34.32 19.87 7.75
N HIS A 108 35.42 19.35 7.21
CA HIS A 108 36.75 19.60 7.75
C HIS A 108 37.77 19.89 6.65
N GLY A 109 38.20 21.15 6.59
CA GLY A 109 39.22 21.59 5.64
C GLY A 109 38.71 21.66 4.20
N GLY A 110 37.42 21.94 3.99
CA GLY A 110 36.79 21.99 2.66
C GLY A 110 36.49 20.60 2.08
N HIS A 111 36.49 19.57 2.92
CA HIS A 111 36.10 18.22 2.58
C HIS A 111 34.94 17.80 3.48
N GLU A 112 33.94 17.18 2.87
CA GLU A 112 32.78 16.62 3.57
C GLU A 112 33.06 15.18 3.99
N TYR A 113 32.72 14.85 5.23
CA TYR A 113 32.86 13.53 5.81
C TYR A 113 31.52 13.05 6.33
N GLU A 114 31.11 11.86 5.93
CA GLU A 114 29.88 11.22 6.40
C GLU A 114 29.96 10.96 7.92
N CYS A 115 28.90 11.31 8.64
CA CYS A 115 28.78 11.02 10.05
C CYS A 115 28.57 9.52 10.27
N LYS A 116 29.53 8.88 10.94
CA LYS A 116 29.51 7.43 11.20
C LYS A 116 28.52 6.99 12.27
N GLU A 117 27.99 7.90 13.08
CA GLU A 117 26.96 7.53 14.08
C GLU A 117 25.61 7.28 13.39
N CYS A 118 25.28 8.10 12.39
CA CYS A 118 24.02 8.03 11.66
C CYS A 118 24.17 7.51 10.22
N ASP A 119 25.37 7.09 9.81
CA ASP A 119 25.70 6.62 8.46
C ASP A 119 25.17 7.58 7.37
N GLY A 120 25.40 8.89 7.56
CA GLY A 120 25.01 9.92 6.59
C GLY A 120 23.54 10.35 6.62
N GLU A 121 22.67 9.69 7.41
CA GLU A 121 21.23 9.95 7.42
C GLU A 121 20.85 11.22 8.20
N GLY A 122 21.77 11.76 9.02
CA GLY A 122 21.51 12.89 9.92
C GLY A 122 20.67 12.55 11.15
N ARG A 123 20.21 11.30 11.26
CA ARG A 123 19.28 10.87 12.31
C ARG A 123 19.55 9.46 12.77
N VAL A 124 19.22 9.18 14.02
CA VAL A 124 19.40 7.87 14.64
C VAL A 124 18.09 7.36 15.24
N LYS A 125 17.85 6.06 15.11
CA LYS A 125 16.65 5.42 15.65
C LYS A 125 16.75 5.36 17.17
N ARG A 126 15.85 6.04 17.89
CA ARG A 126 15.84 6.08 19.36
C ARG A 126 14.45 5.83 19.92
N VAL A 127 14.40 5.21 21.10
CA VAL A 127 13.15 5.04 21.85
C VAL A 127 12.71 6.41 22.33
N GLY A 128 11.50 6.83 21.93
CA GLY A 128 10.96 8.15 22.29
C GLY A 128 11.48 9.30 21.42
N GLY A 129 12.02 9.02 20.23
CA GLY A 129 12.45 10.06 19.30
C GLY A 129 11.31 10.99 18.86
N ASP A 130 11.69 12.21 18.50
CA ASP A 130 10.77 13.32 18.22
C ASP A 130 10.14 13.25 16.83
N HIS A 131 10.77 12.48 15.92
CA HIS A 131 10.28 12.27 14.57
C HIS A 131 9.67 10.88 14.43
N LYS A 132 8.46 10.82 13.88
CA LYS A 132 7.72 9.59 13.66
C LYS A 132 7.54 9.35 12.17
N GLU A 133 8.07 8.23 11.69
CA GLU A 133 7.97 7.85 10.28
C GLU A 133 7.21 6.53 10.11
N PRO A 134 6.44 6.39 9.02
CA PRO A 134 5.88 5.11 8.56
C PRO A 134 6.94 4.00 8.56
N CYS A 135 6.64 2.84 9.15
CA CYS A 135 7.56 1.71 9.07
C CYS A 135 7.42 1.02 7.70
N PRO A 136 8.47 1.04 6.85
CA PRO A 136 8.39 0.49 5.48
C PRO A 136 8.35 -1.05 5.47
N TRP A 137 8.82 -1.70 6.54
CA TRP A 137 8.86 -3.16 6.64
C TRP A 137 7.49 -3.80 6.91
N CYS A 138 6.54 -3.00 7.39
CA CYS A 138 5.18 -3.47 7.66
C CYS A 138 4.10 -2.63 6.96
N ASP A 139 4.48 -1.73 6.05
CA ASP A 139 3.61 -0.70 5.46
C ASP A 139 2.69 -0.04 6.50
N SER A 140 3.30 0.37 7.60
CA SER A 140 2.64 1.01 8.76
C SER A 140 1.57 0.21 9.49
N THR A 141 1.41 -1.09 9.20
CA THR A 141 0.41 -1.93 9.89
C THR A 141 0.82 -2.35 11.29
N GLY A 142 2.11 -2.24 11.62
CA GLY A 142 2.70 -2.79 12.83
C GLY A 142 2.87 -4.32 12.79
N ASN A 143 2.40 -5.01 11.76
CA ASN A 143 2.45 -6.46 11.67
C ASN A 143 3.35 -6.92 10.52
N LYS A 144 3.97 -8.09 10.65
CA LYS A 144 4.72 -8.71 9.56
C LYS A 144 3.80 -8.93 8.37
N LEU A 145 4.26 -8.50 7.19
CA LEU A 145 3.60 -8.79 5.92
C LEU A 145 3.94 -10.22 5.53
N VAL A 146 2.92 -11.06 5.39
CA VAL A 146 3.08 -12.48 5.03
C VAL A 146 2.50 -12.69 3.63
N PRO A 147 3.25 -13.30 2.70
CA PRO A 147 2.71 -13.68 1.41
C PRO A 147 1.74 -14.85 1.56
N ILE A 148 0.49 -14.66 1.13
CA ILE A 148 -0.55 -15.69 1.17
C ILE A 148 -0.82 -16.17 -0.26
N PRO A 149 -0.64 -17.47 -0.55
CA PRO A 149 -0.87 -17.99 -1.90
C PRO A 149 -2.36 -17.87 -2.27
N VAL A 150 -2.61 -17.38 -3.48
CA VAL A 150 -3.94 -17.33 -4.09
C VAL A 150 -3.82 -17.91 -5.50
N GLY A 151 -4.40 -19.10 -5.69
CA GLY A 151 -4.18 -19.89 -6.89
C GLY A 151 -2.74 -20.40 -6.99
N ASP A 152 -2.29 -20.68 -8.21
CA ASP A 152 -1.00 -21.35 -8.46
C ASP A 152 0.17 -20.37 -8.67
N GLN A 153 -0.10 -19.12 -9.00
CA GLN A 153 0.91 -18.19 -9.57
C GLN A 153 1.07 -16.87 -8.82
N ALA A 154 0.24 -16.59 -7.81
CA ALA A 154 0.23 -15.29 -7.16
C ALA A 154 0.17 -15.40 -5.63
N HIS A 155 0.78 -14.42 -4.97
CA HIS A 155 0.70 -14.24 -3.53
C HIS A 155 0.11 -12.86 -3.23
N ILE A 156 -0.84 -12.79 -2.31
CA ILE A 156 -1.38 -11.53 -1.78
C ILE A 156 -0.73 -11.24 -0.42
N SER A 157 -0.43 -9.98 -0.13
CA SER A 157 0.02 -9.61 1.22
C SER A 157 -1.10 -9.83 2.24
N SER A 158 -0.77 -10.38 3.41
CA SER A 158 -1.69 -10.57 4.54
C SER A 158 -2.45 -9.29 4.90
N LYS A 159 -1.81 -8.12 4.77
CA LYS A 159 -2.44 -6.80 4.93
C LYS A 159 -3.65 -6.63 4.01
N TYR A 160 -3.48 -6.87 2.71
CA TYR A 160 -4.56 -6.67 1.75
C TYR A 160 -5.58 -7.79 1.83
N LEU A 161 -5.18 -9.03 2.15
CA LEU A 161 -6.15 -10.08 2.43
C LEU A 161 -7.08 -9.70 3.59
N ALA A 162 -6.55 -9.09 4.65
CA ALA A 162 -7.37 -8.62 5.78
C ALA A 162 -8.38 -7.53 5.33
N VAL A 163 -7.98 -6.64 4.42
CA VAL A 163 -8.90 -5.67 3.79
C VAL A 163 -9.99 -6.38 3.00
N LEU A 164 -9.63 -7.38 2.17
CA LEU A 164 -10.60 -8.13 1.36
C LEU A 164 -11.59 -8.93 2.22
N HIS A 165 -11.16 -9.49 3.36
CA HIS A 165 -12.08 -10.12 4.33
C HIS A 165 -13.11 -9.15 4.91
N GLY A 166 -12.78 -7.86 5.01
CA GLY A 166 -13.70 -6.82 5.47
C GLY A 166 -14.73 -6.40 4.42
N LEU A 167 -14.61 -6.85 3.17
CA LEU A 167 -15.52 -6.48 2.09
C LEU A 167 -16.68 -7.47 1.97
N PRO A 168 -17.91 -6.96 1.74
CA PRO A 168 -19.10 -7.80 1.66
C PRO A 168 -19.08 -8.69 0.42
N ASP A 169 -19.33 -9.99 0.60
CA ASP A 169 -19.35 -11.00 -0.47
C ASP A 169 -18.09 -10.96 -1.38
N CYS A 170 -16.93 -10.74 -0.77
CA CYS A 170 -15.69 -10.58 -1.52
C CYS A 170 -15.17 -11.93 -2.06
N GLU A 171 -14.83 -11.94 -3.34
CA GLU A 171 -14.21 -13.06 -4.03
C GLU A 171 -12.93 -12.61 -4.75
N ILE A 172 -11.92 -13.48 -4.75
CA ILE A 172 -10.60 -13.24 -5.31
C ILE A 172 -10.39 -14.18 -6.49
N SER A 173 -9.80 -13.68 -7.58
CA SER A 173 -9.46 -14.48 -8.75
C SER A 173 -8.34 -15.46 -8.44
N LEU A 174 -8.51 -16.72 -8.85
CA LEU A 174 -7.46 -17.75 -8.79
C LEU A 174 -6.51 -17.70 -10.02
N GLY A 175 -6.85 -16.90 -11.04
CA GLY A 175 -6.06 -16.69 -12.25
C GLY A 175 -5.22 -15.41 -12.23
N GLY A 176 -4.92 -14.88 -11.03
CA GLY A 176 -4.10 -13.67 -10.88
C GLY A 176 -2.71 -13.84 -11.52
N THR A 177 -2.21 -12.76 -12.12
CA THR A 177 -0.86 -12.72 -12.71
C THR A 177 0.02 -11.77 -11.92
N SER A 178 1.31 -11.68 -12.28
CA SER A 178 2.22 -10.67 -11.72
C SER A 178 1.76 -9.22 -11.96
N ALA A 179 0.83 -8.99 -12.89
CA ALA A 179 0.27 -7.67 -13.19
C ALA A 179 -0.85 -7.25 -12.22
N GLY A 180 -1.44 -8.18 -11.46
CA GLY A 180 -2.56 -7.90 -10.57
C GLY A 180 -3.42 -9.14 -10.32
N ILE A 181 -4.01 -9.18 -9.12
CA ILE A 181 -4.99 -10.17 -8.71
C ILE A 181 -6.37 -9.49 -8.69
N PRO A 182 -7.27 -9.80 -9.63
CA PRO A 182 -8.63 -9.28 -9.62
C PRO A 182 -9.41 -9.78 -8.40
N PHE A 183 -10.23 -8.92 -7.81
CA PHE A 183 -11.20 -9.28 -6.78
C PHE A 183 -12.53 -8.54 -7.00
N ARG A 184 -13.65 -9.15 -6.66
CA ARG A 184 -14.97 -8.53 -6.73
C ARG A 184 -15.64 -8.60 -5.36
N PHE A 185 -16.59 -7.71 -5.12
CA PHE A 185 -17.33 -7.65 -3.86
C PHE A 185 -18.68 -6.96 -4.11
N ASN A 186 -19.59 -7.05 -3.15
CA ASN A 186 -20.86 -6.34 -3.22
C ASN A 186 -20.64 -4.82 -3.12
N GLY A 187 -20.65 -4.16 -4.27
CA GLY A 187 -20.42 -2.72 -4.39
C GLY A 187 -19.36 -2.34 -5.43
N GLY A 188 -18.61 -3.30 -5.98
CA GLY A 188 -17.64 -2.99 -7.03
C GLY A 188 -16.69 -4.12 -7.38
N ILE A 189 -15.66 -3.75 -8.14
CA ILE A 189 -14.55 -4.61 -8.51
C ILE A 189 -13.24 -3.95 -8.09
N GLY A 190 -12.17 -4.73 -8.02
CA GLY A 190 -10.87 -4.22 -7.66
C GLY A 190 -9.73 -5.09 -8.15
N VAL A 191 -8.52 -4.55 -8.06
CA VAL A 191 -7.29 -5.28 -8.35
C VAL A 191 -6.31 -5.00 -7.22
N VAL A 192 -5.65 -6.05 -6.73
CA VAL A 192 -4.58 -5.95 -5.74
C VAL A 192 -3.27 -6.41 -6.37
N MET A 193 -2.20 -5.66 -6.10
CA MET A 193 -0.87 -5.99 -6.58
C MET A 193 -0.35 -7.23 -5.86
N PRO A 194 0.15 -8.25 -6.59
CA PRO A 194 0.75 -9.41 -5.97
C PRO A 194 2.07 -9.05 -5.28
N MET A 195 2.42 -9.81 -4.24
CA MET A 195 3.78 -9.79 -3.71
C MET A 195 4.72 -10.43 -4.72
N ARG A 196 5.90 -9.85 -4.90
CA ARG A 196 6.97 -10.44 -5.71
C ARG A 196 7.48 -11.70 -4.98
N ALA A 197 7.61 -12.79 -5.73
CA ALA A 197 8.30 -14.00 -5.30
C ALA A 197 9.82 -13.80 -5.35
#